data_AF-K6UB32-F1
#
_entry.id   AF-K6UB32-F1
#
_cell.length_a   1.000
_cell.length_b   1.000
_cell.length_c   1.000
_cell.angle_alpha   90.00
_cell.angle_beta   90.00
_cell.angle_gamma   90.00
#
_symmetry.space_group_name_H-M   'P 1'
#
loop_
_entity.id
_entity.type
_entity.pdbx_description
1 polymer ?
#
loop_
_entity_poly.entity_id
_entity_poly.type
_entity_poly.pdbx_seq_one_letter_code
_entity_poly.pdbx_strand_id
1 'polypeptide(L)'
;MNPFQLIIMVQQKMQQDPDFANKFNKAVTELNKIPGLQQKVIQIAQLNDESQKQAALDKLPKDAKNAVKKILSLLDDYNIAP
;
A
#
# COMPACT_ATOMS: atom_id res chain seq x y z
N MET A 1 -9.21 3.53 10.56
CA MET A 1 -7.87 3.62 11.18
C MET A 1 -7.12 4.83 10.64
N ASN A 2 -6.28 5.52 11.42
CA ASN A 2 -5.50 6.66 10.92
C ASN A 2 -4.21 6.17 10.20
N PRO A 3 -3.73 6.83 9.13
CA PRO A 3 -2.48 6.49 8.44
C PRO A 3 -1.28 6.25 9.35
N PHE A 4 -1.14 6.99 10.46
CA PHE A 4 -0.06 6.76 11.42
C PHE A 4 -0.15 5.41 12.14
N GLN A 5 -1.35 4.99 12.52
CA GLN A 5 -1.57 3.68 13.15
C GLN A 5 -1.28 2.55 12.18
N LEU A 6 -1.63 2.72 10.90
CA LEU A 6 -1.29 1.75 9.86
C LEU A 6 0.22 1.54 9.74
N ILE A 7 0.98 2.64 9.72
CA ILE A 7 2.44 2.58 9.65
C ILE A 7 3.02 1.82 10.83
N ILE A 8 2.53 2.07 12.06
CA ILE A 8 3.00 1.36 13.26
C ILE A 8 2.67 -0.13 13.18
N MET A 9 1.46 -0.52 12.79
CA MET A 9 1.06 -1.93 12.71
C MET A 9 1.86 -2.68 11.63
N VAL A 10 2.10 -2.05 10.48
CA VAL A 10 2.96 -2.61 9.43
C VAL A 10 4.38 -2.79 9.95
N GLN A 11 4.96 -1.79 10.62
CA GLN A 11 6.30 -1.88 11.18
C GLN A 11 6.41 -2.99 12.24
N GLN A 12 5.44 -3.09 13.15
CA GLN A 12 5.38 -4.17 14.13
C GLN A 12 5.30 -5.54 13.45
N LYS A 13 4.45 -5.68 12.44
CA LYS A 13 4.31 -6.94 11.71
C LYS A 13 5.57 -7.32 10.94
N MET A 14 6.25 -6.34 10.35
CA MET A 14 7.57 -6.55 9.72
C MET A 14 8.62 -7.06 10.71
N GLN A 15 8.57 -6.63 11.97
CA GLN A 15 9.50 -7.10 13.01
C GLN A 15 9.16 -8.51 13.50
N GLN A 16 7.86 -8.85 13.55
CA GLN A 16 7.39 -10.14 14.06
C GLN A 16 7.40 -11.24 13.00
N ASP A 17 7.28 -10.88 11.72
CA ASP A 17 7.07 -11.82 10.62
C ASP A 17 8.01 -11.48 9.44
N PRO A 18 9.16 -12.18 9.33
CA PRO A 18 10.12 -11.92 8.27
C PRO A 18 9.58 -12.26 6.87
N ASP A 19 8.59 -13.16 6.77
CA ASP A 19 7.97 -13.51 5.49
C ASP A 19 7.08 -12.37 4.99
N PHE A 20 6.28 -11.80 5.90
CA PHE A 20 5.56 -10.55 5.65
C PHE A 20 6.52 -9.42 5.26
N ALA A 21 7.60 -9.22 6.02
CA ALA A 21 8.58 -8.16 5.75
C ALA A 21 9.19 -8.28 4.35
N ASN A 22 9.57 -9.49 3.94
CA ASN A 22 10.12 -9.74 2.60
C ASN A 22 9.10 -9.44 1.49
N LYS A 23 7.85 -9.91 1.64
CA LYS A 23 6.78 -9.67 0.67
C LYS A 23 6.41 -8.19 0.57
N PHE A 24 6.29 -7.52 1.71
CA PHE A 24 5.98 -6.09 1.79
C PHE A 24 7.10 -5.23 1.18
N ASN A 25 8.36 -5.47 1.57
CA ASN A 25 9.52 -4.74 1.02
C ASN A 25 9.66 -4.94 -0.49
N LYS A 26 9.36 -6.13 -1.01
CA LYS A 26 9.36 -6.39 -2.45
C LYS A 26 8.27 -5.59 -3.16
N ALA A 27 7.06 -5.54 -2.61
CA ALA A 27 5.96 -4.77 -3.17
C ALA A 27 6.22 -3.25 -3.13
N VAL A 28 6.80 -2.73 -2.04
CA VAL A 28 7.25 -1.33 -1.93
C VAL A 28 8.39 -1.02 -2.88
N THR A 29 9.33 -1.94 -3.07
CA THR A 29 10.43 -1.77 -4.04
C THR A 29 9.90 -1.72 -5.47
N GLU A 30 8.94 -2.58 -5.82
CA GLU A 30 8.23 -2.51 -7.11
C GLU A 30 7.49 -1.18 -7.29
N LEU A 31 6.87 -0.65 -6.22
CA LEU A 31 6.25 0.67 -6.22
C LEU A 31 7.28 1.80 -6.46
N ASN A 32 8.43 1.73 -5.77
CA ASN A 32 9.48 2.75 -5.85
C ASN A 32 10.20 2.79 -7.20
N LYS A 33 10.16 1.69 -7.97
CA LYS A 33 10.66 1.65 -9.35
C LYS A 33 9.84 2.48 -10.33
N ILE A 34 8.64 2.95 -9.93
CA ILE A 34 7.75 3.74 -10.76
C ILE A 34 7.88 5.20 -10.34
N PRO A 35 8.58 6.05 -11.13
CA PRO A 35 8.80 7.45 -10.79
C PRO A 35 7.47 8.19 -10.60
N GLY A 36 7.38 9.00 -9.54
CA GLY A 36 6.18 9.78 -9.23
C GLY A 36 5.01 8.98 -8.63
N LEU A 37 5.13 7.66 -8.48
CA LEU A 37 4.06 6.84 -7.93
C LEU A 37 3.82 7.08 -6.45
N GLN A 38 4.87 7.29 -5.65
CA GLN A 38 4.73 7.62 -4.23
C GLN A 38 3.88 8.88 -4.02
N GLN A 39 4.10 9.93 -4.83
CA GLN A 39 3.32 11.16 -4.77
C GLN A 39 1.85 10.90 -5.14
N LYS A 40 1.59 10.08 -6.17
CA LYS A 40 0.22 9.68 -6.54
C LYS A 40 -0.47 8.89 -5.44
N VAL A 41 0.22 7.94 -4.78
CA VAL A 41 -0.36 7.16 -3.68
C VAL A 41 -0.71 8.05 -2.50
N ILE A 42 0.14 9.02 -2.15
CA ILE A 42 -0.14 10.00 -1.11
C ILE A 42 -1.37 10.85 -1.47
N GLN A 43 -1.46 11.32 -2.72
CA GLN A 43 -2.63 12.06 -3.20
C GLN A 43 -3.92 11.22 -3.11
N ILE A 44 -3.86 9.93 -3.46
CA ILE A 44 -5.00 9.01 -3.40
C ILE A 44 -5.42 8.76 -1.94
N ALA A 45 -4.46 8.55 -1.04
CA ALA A 45 -4.74 8.30 0.37
C ALA A 45 -5.42 9.49 1.06
N GLN A 46 -5.16 10.71 0.59
CA GLN A 46 -5.77 11.95 1.08
C GLN A 46 -7.19 12.21 0.55
N LEU A 47 -7.65 11.44 -0.45
CA LEU A 47 -9.03 11.53 -0.89
C LEU A 47 -9.95 11.04 0.24
N ASN A 48 -11.06 11.73 0.47
CA ASN A 48 -12.05 11.33 1.49
C ASN A 48 -13.14 10.41 0.91
N ASP A 49 -13.32 10.42 -0.41
CA ASP A 49 -14.36 9.68 -1.11
C ASP A 49 -13.83 8.36 -1.69
N GLU A 50 -14.53 7.25 -1.40
CA GLU A 50 -14.16 5.91 -1.88
C GLU A 50 -14.24 5.78 -3.40
N SER A 51 -15.22 6.39 -4.05
CA SER A 51 -15.38 6.34 -5.51
C SER A 51 -14.21 7.06 -6.19
N GLN A 52 -13.77 8.20 -5.63
CA GLN A 52 -12.60 8.92 -6.12
C GLN A 52 -11.30 8.15 -5.89
N LYS A 53 -11.16 7.45 -4.76
CA LYS A 53 -10.03 6.53 -4.54
C LYS A 53 -10.00 5.43 -5.58
N GLN A 54 -11.11 4.76 -5.83
CA GLN A 54 -11.20 3.69 -6.83
C GLN A 54 -10.79 4.19 -8.21
N ALA A 55 -11.36 5.32 -8.65
CA ALA A 55 -11.07 5.90 -9.95
C ALA A 55 -9.61 6.34 -10.09
N ALA A 56 -9.00 6.86 -9.02
CA ALA A 56 -7.60 7.27 -9.03
C ALA A 56 -6.64 6.07 -9.00
N LEU A 57 -7.02 4.98 -8.30
CA LEU A 57 -6.32 3.69 -8.35
C LEU A 57 -6.41 3.05 -9.74
N ASP A 58 -7.54 3.18 -10.44
CA ASP A 58 -7.71 2.69 -11.81
C ASP A 58 -6.86 3.45 -12.83
N LYS A 59 -6.55 4.71 -12.56
CA LYS A 59 -5.66 5.54 -13.38
C LYS A 59 -4.17 5.30 -13.12
N LEU A 60 -3.83 4.43 -12.17
CA LEU A 60 -2.44 4.04 -11.96
C LEU A 60 -1.94 3.18 -13.12
N PRO A 61 -0.66 3.31 -13.53
CA PRO A 61 -0.04 2.38 -14.47
C PRO A 61 -0.27 0.92 -14.03
N LYS A 62 -0.41 -0.02 -14.97
CA LYS A 62 -0.66 -1.44 -14.64
C LYS A 62 0.31 -1.98 -13.58
N ASP A 63 1.59 -1.65 -13.70
CA ASP A 63 2.63 -2.09 -12.77
C ASP A 63 2.45 -1.49 -11.36
N ALA A 64 2.01 -0.23 -11.30
CA ALA A 64 1.68 0.47 -10.06
C ALA A 64 0.45 -0.12 -9.38
N LYS A 65 -0.60 -0.37 -10.15
CA LYS A 65 -1.85 -0.98 -9.67
C LYS A 65 -1.58 -2.37 -9.08
N ASN A 66 -0.72 -3.15 -9.71
CA ASN A 66 -0.29 -4.46 -9.20
C ASN A 66 0.50 -4.33 -7.89
N ALA A 67 1.45 -3.41 -7.80
CA ALA A 67 2.22 -3.19 -6.56
C ALA A 67 1.31 -2.73 -5.40
N VAL A 68 0.43 -1.76 -5.64
CA VAL A 68 -0.55 -1.29 -4.64
C VAL A 68 -1.50 -2.41 -4.23
N LYS A 69 -2.03 -3.19 -5.19
CA LYS A 69 -2.91 -4.32 -4.89
C LYS A 69 -2.21 -5.39 -4.04
N LYS A 70 -0.96 -5.74 -4.34
CA LYS A 70 -0.16 -6.66 -3.51
C LYS A 70 0.01 -6.14 -2.09
N ILE A 71 0.28 -4.84 -1.92
CA ILE A 71 0.38 -4.24 -0.58
C ILE A 71 -0.96 -4.35 0.15
N LEU A 72 -2.06 -3.95 -0.48
CA LEU A 72 -3.39 -4.02 0.13
C LEU A 72 -3.79 -5.45 0.50
N SER A 73 -3.56 -6.43 -0.38
CA SER A 73 -3.79 -7.84 -0.09
C SER A 73 -2.93 -8.35 1.07
N LEU A 74 -1.67 -7.93 1.17
CA LEU A 74 -0.82 -8.27 2.32
C LEU A 74 -1.31 -7.62 3.62
N LEU A 75 -1.95 -6.46 3.56
CA LEU A 75 -2.52 -5.84 4.77
C LEU A 75 -3.79 -6.60 5.21
N ASP A 76 -4.60 -7.06 4.26
CA ASP A 76 -5.82 -7.85 4.48
C ASP A 76 -5.51 -9.26 5.00
N ASP A 77 -4.62 -9.99 4.30
CA ASP A 77 -4.20 -11.36 4.65
C ASP A 77 -3.65 -11.47 6.09
N TYR A 78 -3.04 -10.38 6.57
CA TYR A 78 -2.43 -10.30 7.90
C TYR A 78 -3.28 -9.51 8.91
N ASN A 79 -4.53 -9.17 8.57
CA ASN A 79 -5.47 -8.41 9.40
C ASN A 79 -4.87 -7.11 9.98
N ILE A 80 -4.03 -6.42 9.20
CA ILE A 80 -3.34 -5.18 9.59
C ILE A 80 -4.22 -3.97 9.33
N ALA A 81 -5.07 -4.02 8.30
CA ALA A 81 -6.07 -3.01 8.01
C ALA A 81 -7.44 -3.69 7.86
N PRO A 82 -8.49 -3.22 8.56
CA PRO A 82 -9.86 -3.63 8.30
C PRO A 82 -10.41 -3.00 7.01
#